data_AF-A0A820NZ35-F1
#
_entry.id   AF-A0A820NZ35-F1
#
_cell.length_a   1.000
_cell.length_b   1.000
_cell.length_c   1.000
_cell.angle_alpha   90.00
_cell.angle_beta   90.00
_cell.angle_gamma   90.00
#
_symmetry.space_group_name_H-M   'P 1'
#
loop_
_entity.id
_entity.type
_entity.pdbx_description
1 polymer ?
#
loop_
_entity_poly.entity_id
_entity_poly.type
_entity_poly.pdbx_seq_one_letter_code
_entity_poly.pdbx_strand_id
1 'polypeptide(L)'
;MVESTKESSSYASDIFSMIGTLFLFCFWPSFNAGTAYGDGRLRAIVNTYISISASVILTFTVSALVGKGKEEIIHIQNATLAGGVAVGTVADKNIGLFGAMIIGSLAGIISTLGYKYLLELLKKNSYS
;
A
#
# COMPACT_ATOMS: atom_id res chain seq x y z
N MET A 1 5.56 20.83 18.33
CA MET A 1 5.90 19.48 17.84
C MET A 1 7.41 19.47 17.63
N VAL A 2 8.15 18.79 18.50
CA VAL A 2 9.57 18.55 18.23
C VAL A 2 9.61 17.31 17.34
N GLU A 3 9.77 17.52 16.05
CA GLU A 3 10.02 16.42 15.12
C GLU A 3 11.39 15.82 15.47
N SER A 4 11.43 14.51 15.74
CA SER A 4 12.70 13.83 15.97
C SER A 4 13.53 13.94 14.70
N THR A 5 14.66 14.65 14.77
CA THR A 5 15.55 14.86 13.61
C THR A 5 16.07 13.54 13.01
N LYS A 6 15.97 12.42 13.74
CA LYS A 6 16.34 11.08 13.27
C LYS A 6 15.25 10.39 12.44
N GLU A 7 13.99 10.81 12.56
CA GLU A 7 12.85 10.24 11.83
C GLU A 7 12.57 11.00 10.52
N SER A 8 13.31 12.06 10.26
CA SER A 8 13.16 12.86 9.03
C SER A 8 13.84 12.16 7.85
N SER A 9 13.18 12.16 6.69
CA SER A 9 13.74 11.56 5.48
C SER A 9 14.71 12.52 4.76
N SER A 10 15.73 11.95 4.14
CA SER A 10 16.59 12.61 3.16
C SER A 10 16.24 12.13 1.76
N TYR A 11 16.62 12.89 0.73
CA TYR A 11 16.39 12.49 -0.67
C TYR A 11 16.98 11.10 -0.99
N ALA A 12 18.19 10.80 -0.51
CA ALA A 12 18.83 9.51 -0.74
C ALA A 12 18.07 8.35 -0.06
N SER A 13 17.59 8.55 1.17
CA SER A 13 16.80 7.53 1.87
C SER A 13 15.43 7.32 1.23
N ASP A 14 14.81 8.38 0.69
CA ASP A 14 13.52 8.28 0.00
C ASP A 14 13.63 7.49 -1.31
N ILE A 15 14.69 7.73 -2.09
CA ILE A 15 14.97 6.94 -3.30
C ILE A 15 15.24 5.47 -2.93
N PHE A 16 16.03 5.21 -1.89
CA PHE A 16 16.28 3.82 -1.45
C PHE A 16 15.01 3.11 -1.00
N SER A 17 14.14 3.79 -0.25
CA SER A 17 12.83 3.27 0.17
C SER A 17 11.92 2.99 -1.04
N MET A 18 11.93 3.86 -2.05
CA MET A 18 11.17 3.65 -3.29
C MET A 18 11.67 2.44 -4.09
N ILE A 19 12.98 2.15 -4.10
CA ILE A 19 13.50 0.91 -4.70
C ILE A 19 12.90 -0.31 -3.99
N GLY A 20 12.91 -0.32 -2.65
CA GLY A 20 12.27 -1.37 -1.86
C GLY A 20 10.78 -1.51 -2.17
N THR A 21 10.07 -0.38 -2.30
CA THR A 21 8.66 -0.33 -2.66
C THR A 21 8.39 -1.01 -4.00
N LEU A 22 9.21 -0.72 -5.03
CA LEU A 22 9.07 -1.33 -6.36
C LEU A 22 9.41 -2.83 -6.35
N PHE A 23 10.42 -3.25 -5.59
CA PHE A 23 10.71 -4.67 -5.40
C PHE A 23 9.52 -5.39 -4.77
N LEU A 24 8.94 -4.84 -3.70
CA LEU A 24 7.75 -5.40 -3.07
C LEU A 24 6.57 -5.46 -4.05
N PHE A 25 6.29 -4.38 -4.78
CA PHE A 25 5.23 -4.33 -5.79
C PHE A 25 5.38 -5.48 -6.82
N CYS A 26 6.58 -5.65 -7.37
CA CYS A 26 6.85 -6.65 -8.41
C CYS A 26 6.77 -8.09 -7.87
N PHE A 27 7.21 -8.34 -6.64
CA PHE A 27 7.30 -9.69 -6.07
C PHE A 27 6.10 -10.09 -5.21
N TRP A 28 5.20 -9.17 -4.86
CA TRP A 28 3.99 -9.49 -4.10
C TRP A 28 3.09 -10.55 -4.74
N PRO A 29 2.84 -10.52 -6.06
CA PRO A 29 2.06 -11.56 -6.72
C PRO A 29 2.67 -12.96 -6.53
N SER A 30 4.01 -13.06 -6.58
CA SER A 30 4.72 -14.31 -6.30
C SER A 30 4.59 -14.74 -4.85
N PHE A 31 4.64 -13.79 -3.90
CA PHE A 31 4.45 -14.06 -2.47
C PHE A 31 3.05 -14.64 -2.19
N ASN A 32 2.00 -13.98 -2.67
CA ASN A 32 0.61 -14.45 -2.49
C ASN A 32 0.31 -15.75 -3.25
N ALA A 33 1.03 -16.02 -4.34
CA ALA A 33 0.87 -17.24 -5.13
C ALA A 33 1.73 -18.41 -4.64
N GLY A 34 2.65 -18.19 -3.69
CA GLY A 34 3.64 -19.17 -3.26
C GLY A 34 3.04 -20.46 -2.69
N THR A 35 1.90 -20.35 -1.99
CA THR A 35 1.18 -21.48 -1.40
C THR A 35 0.02 -21.98 -2.27
N ALA A 36 -0.20 -21.37 -3.44
CA ALA A 36 -1.30 -21.73 -4.34
C ALA A 36 -0.89 -22.85 -5.31
N TYR A 37 -1.84 -23.76 -5.57
CA TYR A 37 -1.69 -24.93 -6.44
C TYR A 37 -2.63 -24.85 -7.65
N GLY A 38 -2.22 -25.46 -8.77
CA GLY A 38 -2.99 -25.49 -10.02
C GLY A 38 -3.43 -24.10 -10.47
N ASP A 39 -4.68 -23.99 -10.91
CA ASP A 39 -5.28 -22.75 -11.41
C ASP A 39 -5.33 -21.62 -10.36
N GLY A 40 -5.26 -21.96 -9.07
CA GLY A 40 -5.22 -20.98 -7.99
C GLY A 40 -3.98 -20.08 -8.04
N ARG A 41 -2.87 -20.57 -8.61
CA ARG A 41 -1.62 -19.81 -8.70
C ARG A 41 -1.73 -18.63 -9.66
N LEU A 42 -2.29 -18.85 -10.85
CA LEU A 42 -2.51 -17.77 -11.81
C LEU A 42 -3.53 -16.76 -11.28
N ARG A 43 -4.60 -17.25 -10.62
CA ARG A 43 -5.57 -16.37 -9.94
C ARG A 43 -4.91 -15.51 -8.86
N ALA A 44 -4.06 -16.10 -8.02
CA ALA A 44 -3.32 -15.38 -6.99
C ALA A 44 -2.43 -14.28 -7.56
N ILE A 45 -1.72 -14.56 -8.67
CA ILE A 45 -0.90 -13.55 -9.36
C ILE A 45 -1.77 -12.41 -9.87
N VAL A 46 -2.82 -12.73 -10.63
CA VAL A 46 -3.69 -11.73 -11.29
C VAL A 46 -4.45 -10.90 -10.25
N ASN A 47 -5.10 -11.53 -9.28
CA ASN A 47 -5.85 -10.85 -8.22
C ASN A 47 -4.94 -9.92 -7.41
N THR A 48 -3.71 -10.38 -7.08
CA THR A 48 -2.75 -9.55 -6.34
C THR A 48 -2.30 -8.34 -7.15
N TYR A 49 -1.96 -8.53 -8.43
CA TYR A 49 -1.52 -7.45 -9.29
C TYR A 49 -2.61 -6.37 -9.48
N ILE A 50 -3.86 -6.80 -9.71
CA ILE A 50 -5.00 -5.88 -9.87
C ILE A 50 -5.30 -5.14 -8.57
N SER A 51 -5.26 -5.85 -7.43
CA SER A 51 -5.47 -5.23 -6.11
C SER A 51 -4.41 -4.16 -5.81
N ILE A 52 -3.13 -4.46 -6.02
CA ILE A 52 -2.05 -3.48 -5.76
C ILE A 52 -2.15 -2.31 -6.75
N SER A 53 -2.45 -2.56 -8.03
CA SER A 53 -2.65 -1.49 -9.02
C SER A 53 -3.79 -0.54 -8.63
N ALA A 54 -4.91 -1.09 -8.14
CA ALA A 54 -6.01 -0.28 -7.62
C ALA A 54 -5.60 0.51 -6.36
N SER A 55 -4.87 -0.12 -5.44
CA SER A 55 -4.30 0.52 -4.25
C SER A 55 -3.38 1.67 -4.60
N VAL A 56 -2.52 1.53 -5.63
CA VAL A 56 -1.63 2.59 -6.14
C VAL A 56 -2.46 3.80 -6.59
N ILE A 57 -3.40 3.60 -7.52
CA ILE A 57 -4.19 4.72 -8.09
C ILE A 57 -4.91 5.50 -6.98
N LEU A 58 -5.54 4.78 -6.04
CA LEU A 58 -6.26 5.42 -4.95
C LEU A 58 -5.33 6.06 -3.93
N THR A 59 -4.16 5.50 -3.67
CA THR A 59 -3.15 6.11 -2.79
C THR A 59 -2.69 7.45 -3.34
N PHE A 60 -2.31 7.52 -4.63
CA PHE A 60 -1.92 8.79 -5.27
C PHE A 60 -3.08 9.80 -5.23
N THR A 61 -4.28 9.37 -5.62
CA THR A 61 -5.48 10.23 -5.64
C THR A 61 -5.83 10.80 -4.26
N VAL A 62 -5.86 9.95 -3.22
CA VAL A 62 -6.19 10.37 -1.85
C VAL A 62 -5.06 11.19 -1.26
N SER A 63 -3.80 10.81 -1.49
CA SER A 63 -2.61 11.56 -1.03
C SER A 63 -2.63 12.98 -1.55
N ALA A 64 -2.88 13.17 -2.86
CA ALA A 64 -3.02 14.48 -3.46
C ALA A 64 -4.22 15.25 -2.89
N LEU A 65 -5.36 14.59 -2.66
CA LEU A 65 -6.56 15.23 -2.12
C LEU A 65 -6.34 15.76 -0.69
N VAL A 66 -5.78 14.93 0.21
CA VAL A 66 -5.53 15.32 1.61
C VAL A 66 -4.35 16.27 1.75
N GLY A 67 -3.38 16.19 0.84
CA GLY A 67 -2.18 17.03 0.80
C GLY A 67 -2.35 18.34 0.02
N LYS A 68 -3.59 18.74 -0.31
CA LYS A 68 -3.90 19.98 -1.07
C LYS A 68 -3.14 20.08 -2.40
N GLY A 69 -3.07 18.97 -3.13
CA GLY A 69 -2.40 18.84 -4.43
C GLY A 69 -0.93 18.44 -4.35
N LYS A 70 -0.38 18.17 -3.16
CA LYS A 70 0.96 17.62 -2.99
C LYS A 70 0.87 16.23 -2.36
N GLU A 71 1.54 15.27 -2.98
CA GLU A 71 1.59 13.92 -2.44
C GLU A 71 2.73 13.77 -1.43
N GLU A 72 2.44 13.10 -0.32
CA GLU A 72 3.47 12.77 0.67
C GLU A 72 4.13 11.45 0.29
N ILE A 73 5.47 11.45 0.19
CA ILE A 73 6.24 10.30 -0.28
C ILE A 73 6.08 9.07 0.63
N ILE A 74 5.81 9.28 1.92
CA ILE A 74 5.54 8.22 2.89
C ILE A 74 4.26 7.45 2.53
N HIS A 75 3.24 8.13 1.98
CA HIS A 75 2.03 7.46 1.48
C HIS A 75 2.38 6.58 0.28
N ILE A 76 3.16 7.10 -0.66
CA ILE A 76 3.53 6.37 -1.89
C ILE A 76 4.38 5.14 -1.58
N GLN A 77 5.34 5.24 -0.65
CA GLN A 77 6.23 4.14 -0.29
C GLN A 77 5.50 2.98 0.40
N ASN A 78 4.39 3.25 1.11
CA ASN A 78 3.75 2.25 1.98
C ASN A 78 2.31 1.92 1.60
N ALA A 79 1.45 2.93 1.40
CA ALA A 79 0.02 2.72 1.17
C ALA A 79 -0.28 2.14 -0.22
N THR A 80 0.61 2.35 -1.20
CA THR A 80 0.51 1.70 -2.52
C THR A 80 0.53 0.18 -2.45
N LEU A 81 1.17 -0.39 -1.42
CA LEU A 81 1.35 -1.82 -1.21
C LEU A 81 0.23 -2.46 -0.38
N ALA A 82 -0.64 -1.66 0.24
CA ALA A 82 -1.70 -2.12 1.13
C ALA A 82 -2.65 -3.12 0.45
N GLY A 83 -2.94 -2.95 -0.84
CA GLY A 83 -3.76 -3.88 -1.62
C GLY A 83 -3.20 -5.31 -1.68
N GLY A 84 -1.86 -5.47 -1.67
CA GLY A 84 -1.19 -6.77 -1.69
C GLY A 84 -1.35 -7.52 -0.38
N VAL A 85 -1.29 -6.79 0.74
CA VAL A 85 -1.60 -7.30 2.08
C VAL A 85 -3.07 -7.72 2.15
N ALA A 86 -3.97 -6.82 1.74
CA ALA A 86 -5.41 -7.00 1.93
C ALA A 86 -5.99 -8.19 1.15
N VAL A 87 -5.52 -8.43 -0.07
CA VAL A 87 -6.02 -9.52 -0.92
C VAL A 87 -5.40 -10.88 -0.59
N GLY A 88 -4.31 -10.93 0.19
CA GLY A 88 -3.46 -12.12 0.33
C GLY A 88 -4.19 -13.39 0.74
N THR A 89 -5.16 -13.30 1.66
CA THR A 89 -5.93 -14.47 2.16
C THR A 89 -6.91 -15.04 1.15
N VAL A 90 -7.31 -14.25 0.16
CA VAL A 90 -8.30 -14.62 -0.87
C VAL A 90 -7.73 -14.58 -2.28
N ALA A 91 -6.40 -14.42 -2.41
CA ALA A 91 -5.74 -14.22 -3.69
C ALA A 91 -5.95 -15.42 -4.64
N ASP A 92 -5.90 -16.66 -4.14
CA ASP A 92 -6.08 -17.89 -4.92
C ASP A 92 -7.56 -18.21 -5.24
N LYS A 93 -8.49 -17.49 -4.63
CA LYS A 93 -9.94 -17.70 -4.73
C LYS A 93 -10.55 -16.97 -5.93
N ASN A 94 -11.75 -17.41 -6.30
CA ASN A 94 -12.49 -16.83 -7.42
C ASN A 94 -13.24 -15.54 -7.01
N ILE A 95 -12.48 -14.50 -6.66
CA ILE A 95 -13.02 -13.16 -6.33
C ILE A 95 -13.24 -12.28 -7.57
N GLY A 96 -12.67 -12.68 -8.72
CA GLY A 96 -12.69 -11.93 -9.96
C GLY A 96 -11.89 -10.61 -9.90
N LEU A 97 -11.70 -9.99 -11.07
CA LEU A 97 -10.93 -8.74 -11.20
C LEU A 97 -11.58 -7.59 -10.42
N PHE A 98 -12.91 -7.53 -10.42
CA PHE A 98 -13.66 -6.48 -9.73
C PHE A 98 -13.54 -6.59 -8.21
N GLY A 99 -13.62 -7.81 -7.66
CA GLY A 99 -13.41 -8.05 -6.22
C GLY A 99 -12.00 -7.66 -5.78
N ALA A 100 -10.98 -8.04 -6.56
CA ALA A 100 -9.60 -7.63 -6.33
C ALA A 100 -9.43 -6.10 -6.36
N MET A 101 -10.05 -5.42 -7.34
CA MET A 101 -10.02 -3.95 -7.44
C MET A 101 -10.62 -3.28 -6.21
N ILE A 102 -11.80 -3.73 -5.75
CA ILE A 102 -12.46 -3.16 -4.56
C ILE A 102 -11.58 -3.31 -3.32
N ILE A 103 -11.03 -4.50 -3.09
CA ILE A 103 -10.14 -4.77 -1.95
C ILE A 103 -8.94 -3.83 -1.99
N GLY A 104 -8.30 -3.72 -3.15
CA GLY A 104 -7.15 -2.84 -3.37
C GLY A 104 -7.47 -1.36 -3.15
N SER A 105 -8.56 -0.87 -3.74
CA SER A 105 -9.00 0.52 -3.60
C SER A 105 -9.30 0.87 -2.14
N LEU A 106 -10.04 0.04 -1.42
CA LEU A 106 -10.35 0.27 -0.01
C LEU A 106 -9.08 0.25 0.84
N ALA A 107 -8.18 -0.70 0.61
CA ALA A 107 -6.92 -0.80 1.33
C ALA A 107 -6.04 0.45 1.11
N GLY A 108 -5.90 0.92 -0.13
CA GLY A 108 -5.13 2.14 -0.45
C GLY A 108 -5.71 3.39 0.21
N ILE A 109 -7.05 3.57 0.18
CA ILE A 109 -7.72 4.69 0.84
C ILE A 109 -7.48 4.63 2.35
N ILE A 110 -7.78 3.50 2.99
CA ILE A 110 -7.66 3.33 4.44
C ILE A 110 -6.21 3.53 4.88
N SER A 111 -5.25 2.96 4.17
CA SER A 111 -3.83 3.10 4.50
C SER A 111 -3.37 4.56 4.37
N THR A 112 -3.73 5.26 3.30
CA THR A 112 -3.37 6.67 3.10
C THR A 112 -3.97 7.57 4.19
N LEU A 113 -5.26 7.39 4.52
CA LEU A 113 -5.91 8.13 5.61
C LEU A 113 -5.31 7.77 6.98
N GLY A 114 -4.89 6.52 7.17
CA GLY A 114 -4.21 6.06 8.37
C GLY A 114 -2.87 6.76 8.59
N TYR A 115 -2.05 6.88 7.54
CA TYR A 115 -0.81 7.65 7.60
C TYR A 115 -1.07 9.12 7.91
N LYS A 116 -2.08 9.72 7.28
CA LYS A 116 -2.36 11.14 7.47
C LYS A 116 -2.94 11.47 8.84
N TYR A 117 -3.97 10.76 9.28
CA TYR A 117 -4.76 11.15 10.45
C TYR A 117 -4.51 10.28 11.68
N LEU A 118 -4.48 8.95 11.50
CA LEU A 118 -4.35 8.03 12.63
C LEU A 118 -2.95 8.08 13.23
N LEU A 119 -1.90 8.09 12.39
CA LEU A 119 -0.52 8.16 12.86
C LEU A 119 -0.22 9.48 13.58
N GLU A 120 -0.72 10.61 13.05
CA GLU A 120 -0.61 11.93 13.72
C GLU A 120 -1.32 11.94 15.08
N LEU A 121 -2.52 11.34 15.18
CA LEU A 121 -3.27 11.23 16.44
C LEU A 121 -2.55 10.34 17.47
N LEU A 122 -2.06 9.17 17.06
CA LEU A 122 -1.34 8.25 17.93
C LEU A 122 -0.06 8.88 18.46
N LYS A 123 0.70 9.58 17.60
CA LYS A 123 1.88 10.33 18.02
C LYS A 123 1.52 11.38 19.07
N LYS A 124 0.43 12.14 18.86
CA LYS A 124 -0.01 13.16 19.82
C LYS A 124 -0.35 12.57 21.20
N ASN A 125 -1.02 11.41 21.25
CA ASN A 125 -1.43 10.79 22.51
C ASN A 125 -0.28 10.14 23.28
N SER A 126 0.75 9.63 22.61
CA SER A 126 1.91 9.01 23.27
C SER A 126 2.83 10.00 23.99
N TYR A 127 2.67 11.31 23.76
CA TYR A 127 3.42 12.38 24.43
C TYR A 127 2.57 13.19 25.43
N SER A 128 1.34 12.74 25.72
CA SER A 128 0.45 13.30 26.74
C SER A 128 0.43 12.43 28.00
#